data_AF-A0A924D003-F1
#
_entry.id   AF-A0A924D003-F1
#
_cell.length_a   1.000
_cell.length_b   1.000
_cell.length_c   1.000
_cell.angle_alpha   90.00
_cell.angle_beta   90.00
_cell.angle_gamma   90.00
#
_symmetry.space_group_name_H-M   'P 1'
#
loop_
_entity.id
_entity.type
_entity.pdbx_description
1 polymer ?
#
loop_
_entity_poly.entity_id
_entity_poly.type
_entity_poly.pdbx_seq_one_letter_code
_entity_poly.pdbx_strand_id
1 'polypeptide(L)'
;MQAGMAILPAIGVLGTTVVIGLYMGWRHLKGLRNDRVLIGFHLLLGVAGLEVTAILVRGHFTGGVAPPGSPGRYAAVLFAIAMFSGLIVPLLAPRWPRGITPMLWGHAVIGMAGFVALIAWGVGG
;
A
#
# COMPACT_ATOMS: atom_id res chain seq x y z
N MET A 1 -21.63 -5.53 11.90
CA MET A 1 -21.07 -4.40 12.69
C MET A 1 -19.65 -4.63 13.20
N GLN A 2 -19.19 -5.85 13.50
CA GLN A 2 -17.80 -6.09 13.98
C GLN A 2 -16.70 -5.92 12.91
N ALA A 3 -16.98 -6.22 11.63
CA ALA A 3 -15.98 -6.11 10.55
C ALA A 3 -15.47 -4.67 10.33
N GLY A 4 -16.35 -3.68 10.50
CA GLY A 4 -16.00 -2.26 10.35
C GLY A 4 -15.00 -1.75 11.39
N MET A 5 -15.01 -2.28 12.63
CA MET A 5 -13.99 -1.90 13.63
C MET A 5 -12.65 -2.62 13.38
N ALA A 6 -12.69 -3.86 12.89
CA ALA A 6 -11.48 -4.65 12.64
C ALA A 6 -10.62 -4.09 11.48
N ILE A 7 -11.23 -3.36 10.53
CA ILE A 7 -10.51 -2.79 9.39
C ILE A 7 -9.88 -1.41 9.68
N LEU A 8 -10.31 -0.72 10.73
CA LEU A 8 -9.79 0.63 11.08
C LEU A 8 -8.28 0.66 11.28
N PRO A 9 -7.63 -0.31 11.96
CA PRO A 9 -6.18 -0.34 12.06
C PRO A 9 -5.50 -0.44 10.69
N ALA A 10 -6.03 -1.24 9.77
CA ALA A 10 -5.50 -1.36 8.41
C ALA A 10 -5.62 -0.03 7.66
N ILE A 11 -6.77 0.64 7.76
CA ILE A 11 -6.99 1.96 7.15
C ILE A 11 -6.05 3.01 7.76
N GLY A 12 -5.86 3.00 9.07
CA GLY A 12 -4.96 3.95 9.74
C GLY A 12 -3.51 3.78 9.30
N VAL A 13 -3.01 2.55 9.31
CA VAL A 13 -1.62 2.25 8.91
C VAL A 13 -1.41 2.53 7.43
N LEU A 14 -2.25 1.98 6.54
CA LEU A 14 -2.09 2.16 5.09
C LEU A 14 -2.44 3.58 4.63
N GLY A 15 -3.40 4.25 5.28
CA GLY A 15 -3.70 5.65 5.03
C GLY A 15 -2.50 6.54 5.35
N THR A 16 -1.81 6.28 6.47
CA THR A 16 -0.55 6.96 6.81
C THR A 16 0.54 6.67 5.76
N THR A 17 0.68 5.41 5.33
CA THR A 17 1.61 5.02 4.24
C THR A 17 1.32 5.79 2.95
N VAL A 18 0.05 5.92 2.56
CA VAL A 18 -0.41 6.65 1.37
C VAL A 18 -0.07 8.14 1.50
N VAL A 19 -0.35 8.77 2.64
CA VAL A 19 -0.02 10.18 2.87
C VAL A 19 1.50 10.41 2.73
N ILE A 20 2.32 9.55 3.32
CA ILE A 20 3.78 9.63 3.17
C ILE A 20 4.20 9.44 1.70
N GLY A 21 3.60 8.47 1.00
CA GLY A 21 3.87 8.21 -0.42
C GLY A 21 3.52 9.41 -1.31
N LEU A 22 2.36 10.04 -1.08
CA LEU A 22 1.94 11.25 -1.78
C LEU A 22 2.87 12.42 -1.49
N TYR A 23 3.30 12.59 -0.23
CA TYR A 23 4.28 13.61 0.13
C TYR A 23 5.63 13.38 -0.55
N MET A 24 6.12 12.14 -0.59
CA MET A 24 7.34 11.77 -1.32
C MET A 24 7.22 11.99 -2.83
N GLY A 25 6.04 11.69 -3.40
CA GLY A 25 5.72 11.95 -4.80
C GLY A 25 5.72 13.44 -5.12
N TRP A 26 5.09 14.26 -4.28
CA TRP A 26 5.11 15.72 -4.42
C TRP A 26 6.53 16.29 -4.35
N ARG A 27 7.36 15.83 -3.40
CA ARG A 27 8.79 16.20 -3.34
C ARG A 27 9.52 15.82 -4.62
N HIS A 28 9.28 14.61 -5.15
CA HIS A 28 9.86 14.16 -6.41
C HIS A 28 9.47 15.06 -7.59
N LEU A 29 8.20 15.45 -7.70
CA LEU A 29 7.72 16.38 -8.73
C LEU A 29 8.35 17.79 -8.61
N LYS A 30 8.74 18.19 -7.38
CA LYS A 30 9.50 19.43 -7.13
C LYS A 30 11.01 19.27 -7.35
N GLY A 31 11.49 18.12 -7.81
CA GLY A 31 12.92 17.84 -7.96
C GLY A 31 13.66 17.69 -6.63
N LEU A 32 12.94 17.59 -5.52
CA LEU A 32 13.51 17.42 -4.18
C LEU A 32 13.82 15.94 -3.93
N ARG A 33 14.97 15.69 -3.29
CA ARG A 33 15.35 14.32 -2.87
C ARG A 33 14.55 13.93 -1.64
N ASN A 34 14.01 12.70 -1.63
CA ASN A 34 13.46 12.09 -0.42
C ASN A 34 14.59 11.61 0.48
N ASP A 35 14.46 11.84 1.78
CA ASP A 35 15.41 11.39 2.80
C ASP A 35 15.19 9.92 3.16
N ARG A 36 16.24 9.27 3.67
CA ARG A 36 16.23 7.83 3.96
C ARG A 36 15.26 7.45 5.08
N VAL A 37 15.03 8.35 6.04
CA VAL A 37 14.13 8.12 7.17
C VAL A 37 12.69 8.07 6.68
N LEU A 38 12.28 9.04 5.86
CA LEU A 38 10.95 9.05 5.24
C LEU A 38 10.67 7.81 4.39
N ILE A 39 11.65 7.39 3.58
CA ILE A 39 11.55 6.15 2.79
C ILE A 39 11.42 4.92 3.71
N GLY A 40 12.22 4.87 4.79
CA GLY A 40 12.16 3.80 5.78
C GLY A 40 10.79 3.70 6.46
N PHE A 41 10.22 4.83 6.91
CA PHE A 41 8.87 4.85 7.48
C PHE A 41 7.80 4.41 6.49
N HIS A 42 7.86 4.89 5.24
CA HIS A 42 6.93 4.45 4.20
C HIS A 42 6.99 2.94 3.97
N LEU A 43 8.19 2.37 3.91
CA LEU A 43 8.39 0.93 3.73
C LEU A 43 7.86 0.14 4.94
N LEU A 44 8.23 0.52 6.16
CA LEU A 44 7.81 -0.18 7.38
C LEU A 44 6.28 -0.17 7.54
N LEU A 45 5.64 0.98 7.35
CA LEU A 45 4.18 1.09 7.41
C LEU A 45 3.50 0.35 6.25
N GLY A 46 4.12 0.33 5.06
CA GLY A 46 3.63 -0.46 3.93
C GLY A 46 3.63 -1.97 4.23
N VAL A 47 4.73 -2.49 4.78
CA VAL A 47 4.85 -3.90 5.19
C VAL A 47 3.85 -4.23 6.29
N ALA A 48 3.79 -3.41 7.35
CA ALA A 48 2.86 -3.60 8.46
C ALA A 48 1.40 -3.57 7.99
N GLY A 49 1.06 -2.62 7.11
CA GLY A 49 -0.26 -2.51 6.51
C GLY A 49 -0.65 -3.73 5.67
N LEU A 50 0.28 -4.26 4.88
CA LEU A 50 0.09 -5.49 4.12
C LEU A 50 -0.14 -6.69 5.05
N GLU A 51 0.65 -6.82 6.12
CA GLU A 51 0.49 -7.89 7.11
C GLU A 51 -0.88 -7.85 7.78
N VAL A 52 -1.30 -6.67 8.28
CA VAL A 52 -2.63 -6.48 8.87
C VAL A 52 -3.72 -6.84 7.88
N THR A 53 -3.61 -6.39 6.62
CA THR A 53 -4.59 -6.72 5.58
C THR A 53 -4.65 -8.23 5.31
N ALA A 54 -3.50 -8.91 5.28
CA ALA A 54 -3.43 -10.35 5.09
C ALA A 54 -4.06 -11.14 6.27
N ILE A 55 -3.88 -10.66 7.49
CA ILE A 55 -4.53 -11.20 8.70
C ILE A 55 -6.06 -11.10 8.57
N LEU A 56 -6.58 -9.92 8.19
CA LEU A 56 -8.02 -9.69 8.01
C LEU A 56 -8.63 -10.56 6.91
N VAL A 57 -7.95 -10.70 5.77
CA VAL A 57 -8.42 -11.53 4.65
C VAL A 57 -8.50 -13.02 5.04
N ARG A 58 -7.63 -13.48 5.94
CA ARG A 58 -7.64 -14.84 6.50
C ARG A 58 -8.72 -15.06 7.58
N GLY A 59 -9.54 -14.06 7.88
CA GLY A 59 -10.65 -14.19 8.80
C GLY A 59 -10.30 -14.06 10.28
N HIS A 60 -9.04 -13.73 10.59
CA HIS A 60 -8.67 -13.38 11.95
C HIS A 60 -9.38 -12.09 12.35
N PHE A 61 -10.01 -12.08 13.52
CA PHE A 61 -10.80 -10.96 14.08
C PHE A 61 -12.13 -10.63 13.39
N THR A 62 -12.39 -11.15 12.18
CA THR A 62 -13.66 -10.92 11.45
C THR A 62 -14.62 -12.11 11.49
N GLY A 63 -14.17 -13.27 11.99
CA GLY A 63 -15.01 -14.47 12.16
C GLY A 63 -15.25 -15.28 10.88
N GLY A 64 -14.61 -14.90 9.76
CA GLY A 64 -14.74 -15.61 8.49
C GLY A 64 -13.72 -15.15 7.45
N VAL A 65 -13.20 -16.10 6.67
CA VAL A 65 -12.25 -15.83 5.57
C VAL A 65 -12.94 -14.98 4.50
N ALA A 66 -12.26 -13.94 4.01
CA ALA A 66 -12.81 -13.10 2.95
C ALA A 66 -13.10 -13.94 1.68
N PRO A 67 -14.28 -13.81 1.05
CA PRO A 67 -14.64 -14.59 -0.13
C PRO A 67 -13.67 -14.38 -1.30
N PRO A 68 -13.54 -15.36 -2.22
CA PRO A 68 -12.89 -15.15 -3.52
C PRO A 68 -13.51 -13.95 -4.25
N GLY A 69 -12.68 -13.14 -4.90
CA GLY A 69 -13.14 -11.94 -5.61
C GLY A 69 -13.60 -10.78 -4.70
N SER A 70 -13.45 -10.88 -3.38
CA SER A 70 -13.77 -9.76 -2.49
C SER A 70 -12.77 -8.60 -2.65
N PRO A 71 -13.22 -7.35 -2.46
CA PRO A 71 -12.34 -6.17 -2.47
C PRO A 71 -11.14 -6.29 -1.52
N GLY A 72 -11.30 -6.96 -0.38
CA GLY A 72 -10.20 -7.24 0.55
C GLY A 72 -9.08 -8.10 -0.02
N ARG A 73 -9.42 -9.16 -0.77
CA ARG A 73 -8.41 -9.99 -1.45
C ARG A 73 -7.70 -9.20 -2.54
N TYR A 74 -8.43 -8.38 -3.30
CA TYR A 74 -7.81 -7.49 -4.29
C TYR A 74 -6.87 -6.48 -3.64
N ALA A 75 -7.27 -5.87 -2.53
CA ALA A 75 -6.43 -4.95 -1.76
C ALA A 75 -5.12 -5.62 -1.34
N ALA A 76 -5.18 -6.81 -0.75
CA ALA A 76 -3.98 -7.56 -0.34
C ALA A 76 -3.01 -7.84 -1.50
N VAL A 77 -3.54 -8.28 -2.65
CA VAL A 77 -2.72 -8.54 -3.85
C VAL A 77 -2.10 -7.26 -4.40
N LEU A 78 -2.89 -6.19 -4.50
CA LEU A 78 -2.40 -4.89 -4.98
C LEU A 78 -1.32 -4.31 -4.07
N PHE A 79 -1.48 -4.42 -2.74
CA PHE A 79 -0.44 -4.00 -1.80
C PHE A 79 0.83 -4.85 -1.91
N ALA A 80 0.71 -6.15 -2.13
CA ALA A 80 1.89 -7.00 -2.38
C ALA A 80 2.63 -6.56 -3.65
N ILE A 81 1.92 -6.31 -4.75
CA ILE A 81 2.50 -5.82 -6.00
C ILE A 81 3.13 -4.43 -5.80
N ALA A 82 2.45 -3.53 -5.08
CA ALA A 82 2.98 -2.22 -4.74
C ALA A 82 4.28 -2.32 -3.94
N MET A 83 4.33 -3.21 -2.94
CA MET A 83 5.53 -3.43 -2.12
C MET A 83 6.71 -3.91 -2.97
N PHE A 84 6.53 -4.93 -3.80
CA PHE A 84 7.60 -5.43 -4.66
C PHE A 84 8.03 -4.39 -5.70
N SER A 85 7.09 -3.72 -6.36
CA SER A 85 7.44 -2.68 -7.33
C SER A 85 8.24 -1.54 -6.69
N GLY A 86 7.89 -1.10 -5.47
CA GLY A 86 8.62 -0.08 -4.72
C GLY A 86 10.04 -0.51 -4.33
N LEU A 87 10.24 -1.77 -3.95
CA LEU A 87 11.57 -2.34 -3.63
C LEU A 87 12.45 -2.55 -4.86
N ILE A 88 11.85 -2.79 -6.03
CA ILE A 88 12.59 -3.02 -7.28
C ILE A 88 13.17 -1.71 -7.84
N VAL A 89 12.52 -0.56 -7.66
CA VAL A 89 12.99 0.74 -8.18
C VAL A 89 14.46 1.03 -7.82
N PRO A 90 14.90 1.01 -6.54
CA PRO A 90 16.29 1.31 -6.20
C PRO A 90 17.29 0.28 -6.76
N LEU A 91 16.86 -0.97 -7.00
CA LEU A 91 17.71 -2.02 -7.57
C LEU A 91 17.95 -1.83 -9.07
N LEU A 92 16.96 -1.31 -9.80
CA LEU A 92 17.03 -1.05 -11.23
C LEU A 92 17.50 0.36 -11.58
N ALA A 93 17.36 1.32 -10.67
CA ALA A 93 17.72 2.72 -10.88
C ALA A 93 19.14 2.94 -11.47
N PRO A 94 20.20 2.23 -11.02
CA PRO A 94 21.54 2.38 -11.60
C PRO A 94 21.65 1.90 -13.06
N ARG A 95 20.85 0.89 -13.45
CA ARG A 95 20.90 0.28 -14.79
C ARG A 95 19.93 0.91 -15.77
N TRP A 96 18.83 1.49 -15.27
CA TRP A 96 17.79 2.09 -16.10
C TRP A 96 17.25 3.40 -15.52
N PRO A 97 18.03 4.50 -15.59
CA PRO A 97 17.64 5.79 -15.00
C PRO A 97 16.34 6.36 -15.59
N ARG A 98 16.10 6.13 -16.89
CA ARG A 98 14.88 6.57 -17.59
C ARG A 98 13.61 5.83 -17.12
N GLY A 99 13.77 4.65 -16.51
CA GLY A 99 12.66 3.84 -15.99
C GLY A 99 12.17 4.26 -14.60
N ILE A 100 12.92 5.10 -13.87
CA ILE A 100 12.59 5.44 -12.48
C ILE A 100 11.22 6.12 -12.39
N THR A 101 10.99 7.17 -13.18
CA THR A 101 9.72 7.91 -13.16
C THR A 101 8.51 7.03 -13.45
N PRO A 102 8.44 6.27 -14.56
CA PRO A 102 7.29 5.41 -14.82
C PRO A 102 7.11 4.32 -13.76
N MET A 103 8.18 3.76 -13.19
CA MET A 103 8.07 2.79 -12.10
C MET A 103 7.49 3.41 -10.82
N LEU A 104 7.88 4.64 -10.47
CA LEU A 104 7.30 5.36 -9.34
C LEU A 104 5.81 5.65 -9.55
N TRP A 105 5.41 6.06 -10.76
CA TRP A 105 4.00 6.22 -11.11
C TRP A 105 3.23 4.91 -11.00
N GLY A 106 3.77 3.82 -11.54
CA GLY A 106 3.16 2.49 -11.43
C GLY A 106 2.98 2.05 -9.99
N HIS A 107 4.03 2.18 -9.16
CA HIS A 107 3.96 1.89 -7.73
C HIS A 107 2.86 2.70 -7.02
N ALA A 108 2.82 4.03 -7.26
CA ALA A 108 1.84 4.91 -6.64
C ALA A 108 0.40 4.57 -7.06
N VAL A 109 0.17 4.30 -8.36
CA VAL A 109 -1.16 3.93 -8.88
C VAL A 109 -1.62 2.59 -8.31
N ILE A 110 -0.76 1.57 -8.31
CA ILE A 110 -1.09 0.24 -7.77
C ILE A 110 -1.37 0.32 -6.27
N GLY A 111 -0.53 1.05 -5.52
CA GLY A 111 -0.73 1.26 -4.09
C GLY A 111 -2.04 1.99 -3.77
N MET A 112 -2.35 3.06 -4.52
CA MET A 112 -3.60 3.79 -4.38
C MET A 112 -4.82 2.93 -4.72
N ALA A 113 -4.76 2.13 -5.79
CA ALA A 113 -5.82 1.21 -6.15
C ALA A 113 -6.07 0.17 -5.04
N GLY A 114 -5.01 -0.36 -4.42
CA GLY A 114 -5.12 -1.23 -3.26
C GLY A 114 -5.80 -0.55 -2.07
N PHE A 115 -5.48 0.72 -1.82
CA PHE A 115 -6.08 1.52 -0.74
C PHE A 115 -7.57 1.82 -0.99
N VAL A 116 -7.94 2.17 -2.22
CA VAL A 116 -9.35 2.33 -2.60
C VAL A 116 -10.12 1.02 -2.45
N ALA A 117 -9.52 -0.11 -2.84
CA ALA A 117 -10.13 -1.44 -2.65
C ALA A 117 -10.31 -1.79 -1.16
N LEU A 118 -9.37 -1.41 -0.30
CA LEU A 118 -9.48 -1.57 1.15
C LEU A 118 -10.62 -0.74 1.74
N ILE A 119 -10.75 0.53 1.34
CA ILE A 119 -11.86 1.39 1.78
C ILE A 119 -13.20 0.81 1.30
N ALA A 120 -13.28 0.41 0.03
CA ALA A 120 -14.47 -0.21 -0.54
C ALA A 120 -14.87 -1.48 0.23
N TRP A 121 -13.88 -2.27 0.67
CA TRP A 121 -14.12 -3.43 1.53
C TRP A 121 -14.68 -3.04 2.90
N GLY A 122 -14.14 -1.99 3.52
CA GLY A 122 -14.56 -1.53 4.85
C GLY A 122 -15.94 -0.84 4.88
N VAL A 123 -16.33 -0.20 3.77
CA VAL A 123 -17.63 0.52 3.66
C VAL A 123 -18.73 -0.38 3.11
N GLY A 124 -18.40 -1.30 2.20
CA GLY A 124 -19.36 -2.20 1.55
C GLY A 124 -19.45 -3.61 2.15
N GLY A 125 -18.66 -3.91 3.19
CA GLY A 125 -18.62 -5.20 3.89
C GLY A 125 -19.50 -5.27 5.13
#